data_AF-A0A150NF97-F1
#
_entry.id   AF-A0A150NF97-F1
#
_cell.length_a   1.000
_cell.length_b   1.000
_cell.length_c   1.000
_cell.angle_alpha   90.00
_cell.angle_beta   90.00
_cell.angle_gamma   90.00
#
_symmetry.space_group_name_H-M   'P 1'
#
loop_
_entity.id
_entity.type
_entity.pdbx_description
1 polymer ?
#
loop_
_entity_poly.entity_id
_entity_poly.type
_entity_poly.pdbx_seq_one_letter_code
_entity_poly.pdbx_strand_id
1 'polypeptide(L)'
;MDNFDRLKDQFPNIDKWINQESQPTLKQLEKLAKMTAVPLGYFFLPNPPEEKLRIPHYRTVRDEGAVRPSPNLLETVQTMERRQQWMRDYLIQLGNPPLNYVGRANLSMDPKLVAQDMRRTLNLEDGWASKQSTWQEALRNLIRKTEDIGIIVVINGVVGNNTHRKLDVAEFRGFVLIDDYAPLIFINGRDGKAAQMFTLAHELAHIWYGESAAFDLKNLQPADAEIENACNKAAAEFLVPEDELIIIWKRVGQSEDRFEQAARYFKVSEIVAARRALDLNLVTKEEFFLFYEDYMKRLRQQTEQMKTSGGNFYATQTMRIGRHFAEAVISAAKEGTILYREAYQLTGLSGDTFAKFAEYVDTGRYMYEF
;
A
#
# COMPACT_ATOMS: atom_id res chain seq x y z
N MET A 1 19.09 9.53 19.09
CA MET A 1 19.04 10.99 19.28
C MET A 1 17.61 11.39 19.04
N ASP A 2 16.97 11.89 20.08
CA ASP A 2 15.54 12.12 20.10
C ASP A 2 15.19 13.21 19.07
N ASN A 3 14.00 13.12 18.46
CA ASN A 3 13.59 14.08 17.40
C ASN A 3 13.58 15.54 17.94
N PHE A 4 13.42 15.69 19.26
CA PHE A 4 13.42 16.97 19.95
C PHE A 4 14.81 17.58 20.10
N ASP A 5 15.87 16.78 20.29
CA ASP A 5 17.25 17.29 20.40
C ASP A 5 17.68 17.97 19.09
N ARG A 6 17.32 17.37 17.94
CA ARG A 6 17.55 17.96 16.61
C ARG A 6 16.79 19.26 16.39
N LEU A 7 15.61 19.41 17.00
CA LEU A 7 14.84 20.65 16.94
C LEU A 7 15.51 21.75 17.76
N LYS A 8 16.07 21.43 18.94
CA LYS A 8 16.80 22.40 19.76
C LYS A 8 18.05 22.94 19.07
N ASP A 9 18.78 22.11 18.34
CA ASP A 9 19.95 22.55 17.56
C ASP A 9 19.57 23.60 16.49
N GLN A 10 18.42 23.43 15.84
CA GLN A 10 17.95 24.34 14.79
C GLN A 10 17.16 25.55 15.32
N PHE A 11 16.57 25.41 16.51
CA PHE A 11 15.74 26.40 17.17
C PHE A 11 16.16 26.52 18.65
N PRO A 12 17.26 27.25 18.95
CA PRO A 12 17.79 27.34 20.32
C PRO A 12 16.81 27.94 21.34
N ASN A 13 15.80 28.68 20.86
CA ASN A 13 14.77 29.31 21.69
C ASN A 13 13.46 28.50 21.75
N ILE A 14 13.41 27.26 21.22
CA ILE A 14 12.16 26.49 21.16
C ILE A 14 11.55 26.25 22.55
N ASP A 15 12.38 26.02 23.57
CA ASP A 15 11.91 25.87 24.95
C ASP A 15 11.26 27.16 25.47
N LYS A 16 11.82 28.33 25.12
CA LYS A 16 11.25 29.64 25.46
C LYS A 16 9.93 29.91 24.75
N TRP A 17 9.75 29.38 23.54
CA TRP A 17 8.48 29.47 22.82
C TRP A 17 7.40 28.60 23.46
N ILE A 18 7.75 27.37 23.83
CA ILE A 18 6.86 26.43 24.51
C ILE A 18 6.42 27.00 25.87
N ASN A 19 7.36 27.59 26.62
CA ASN A 19 7.11 28.23 27.92
C ASN A 19 6.48 29.63 27.82
N GLN A 20 6.21 30.12 26.61
CA GLN A 20 5.65 31.46 26.35
C GLN A 20 6.51 32.64 26.86
N GLU A 21 7.81 32.41 27.09
CA GLU A 21 8.78 33.45 27.47
C GLU A 21 9.18 34.34 26.29
N SER A 22 9.02 33.84 25.07
CA SER A 22 9.21 34.59 23.83
C SER A 22 8.36 34.00 22.71
N GLN A 23 8.20 34.73 21.59
CA GLN A 23 7.46 34.26 20.42
C GLN A 23 8.40 34.09 19.21
N PRO A 24 8.19 33.06 18.37
CA PRO A 24 8.91 32.93 17.12
C PRO A 24 8.50 34.04 16.15
N THR A 25 9.44 34.50 15.32
CA THR A 25 9.10 35.30 14.14
C THR A 25 8.38 34.44 13.10
N LEU A 26 7.63 35.07 12.18
CA LEU A 26 6.94 34.34 11.10
C LEU A 26 7.89 33.45 10.29
N LYS A 27 9.11 33.93 9.98
CA LYS A 27 10.14 33.15 9.28
C LYS A 27 10.62 31.94 10.09
N GLN A 28 10.74 32.08 11.41
CA GLN A 28 11.10 30.96 12.29
C GLN A 28 9.96 29.93 12.36
N LEU A 29 8.72 30.41 12.40
CA LEU A 29 7.52 29.57 12.39
C LEU A 29 7.36 28.83 11.06
N GLU A 30 7.60 29.49 9.92
CA GLU A 30 7.65 28.86 8.59
C GLU A 30 8.71 27.77 8.51
N LYS A 31 9.90 28.04 9.05
CA LYS A 31 10.98 27.05 9.11
C LYS A 31 10.60 25.88 10.02
N LEU A 32 9.98 26.15 11.16
CA LEU A 32 9.51 25.14 12.11
C LEU A 32 8.43 24.27 11.46
N ALA A 33 7.41 24.86 10.86
CA ALA A 33 6.35 24.20 10.09
C ALA A 33 6.92 23.27 9.01
N LYS A 34 7.92 23.75 8.25
CA LYS A 34 8.60 22.93 7.24
C LYS A 34 9.39 21.77 7.84
N MET A 35 10.01 21.96 9.00
CA MET A 35 10.82 20.95 9.67
C MET A 35 9.97 19.88 10.37
N THR A 36 8.84 20.28 10.96
CA THR A 36 7.91 19.37 11.66
C THR A 36 6.82 18.81 10.76
N ALA A 37 6.74 19.26 9.50
CA ALA A 37 5.66 18.94 8.56
C ALA A 37 4.25 19.27 9.10
N VAL A 38 4.15 20.25 9.98
CA VAL A 38 2.88 20.78 10.49
C VAL A 38 2.48 21.98 9.62
N PRO A 39 1.24 22.06 9.09
CA PRO A 39 0.79 23.21 8.34
C PRO A 39 1.01 24.51 9.12
N LEU A 40 1.55 25.55 8.47
CA LEU A 40 1.85 26.82 9.14
C LEU A 40 0.63 27.40 9.87
N GLY A 41 -0.56 27.27 9.28
CA GLY A 41 -1.83 27.72 9.88
C GLY A 41 -2.15 27.09 11.24
N TYR A 42 -1.63 25.89 11.54
CA TYR A 42 -1.95 25.18 12.78
C TYR A 42 -1.30 25.83 14.00
N PHE A 43 -0.15 26.48 13.81
CA PHE A 43 0.51 27.23 14.88
C PHE A 43 -0.28 28.48 15.31
N PHE A 44 -1.29 28.88 14.53
CA PHE A 44 -2.18 30.00 14.85
C PHE A 44 -3.53 29.54 15.42
N LEU A 45 -3.77 28.23 15.52
CA LEU A 45 -4.98 27.70 16.14
C LEU A 45 -4.86 27.70 17.67
N PRO A 46 -5.94 28.03 18.41
CA PRO A 46 -5.90 28.06 19.87
C PRO A 46 -5.64 26.67 20.48
N ASN A 47 -6.01 25.61 19.77
CA ASN A 47 -5.67 24.22 20.09
C ASN A 47 -5.30 23.48 18.80
N PRO A 48 -4.38 22.50 18.84
CA PRO A 48 -4.12 21.63 17.70
C PRO A 48 -5.42 20.98 17.20
N PRO A 49 -5.69 20.97 15.90
CA PRO A 49 -6.91 20.36 15.38
C PRO A 49 -6.87 18.85 15.58
N GLU A 50 -8.02 18.25 15.91
CA GLU A 50 -8.16 16.80 15.92
C GLU A 50 -8.31 16.28 14.48
N GLU A 51 -7.19 15.91 13.86
CA GLU A 51 -7.22 15.18 12.60
C GLU A 51 -7.59 13.72 12.85
N LYS A 52 -8.84 13.36 12.53
CA LYS A 52 -9.28 11.97 12.50
C LYS A 52 -9.10 11.43 11.09
N LEU A 53 -8.25 10.42 10.92
CA LEU A 53 -8.21 9.67 9.68
C LEU A 53 -9.47 8.83 9.57
N ARG A 54 -10.14 8.92 8.42
CA ARG A 54 -11.23 8.02 8.03
C ARG A 54 -10.67 6.80 7.28
N ILE A 55 -9.42 6.44 7.57
CA ILE A 55 -8.85 5.18 7.12
C ILE A 55 -8.80 4.28 8.34
N PRO A 56 -9.62 3.24 8.35
CA PRO A 56 -9.40 2.13 9.23
C PRO A 56 -8.22 1.31 8.69
N HIS A 57 -7.49 0.64 9.57
CA HIS A 57 -6.48 -0.37 9.22
C HIS A 57 -5.09 0.17 8.90
N TYR A 58 -4.49 0.85 9.90
CA TYR A 58 -3.04 0.88 9.99
C TYR A 58 -2.56 -0.43 10.59
N ARG A 59 -1.93 -1.28 9.77
CA ARG A 59 -1.26 -2.49 10.25
C ARG A 59 -0.02 -2.10 11.05
N THR A 60 -0.19 -1.80 12.34
CA THR A 60 0.93 -1.63 13.26
C THR A 60 1.56 -3.00 13.52
N VAL A 61 2.89 -3.07 13.46
CA VAL A 61 3.65 -4.30 13.77
C VAL A 61 3.60 -4.64 15.28
N ARG A 62 2.89 -3.84 16.09
CA ARG A 62 2.67 -4.05 17.53
C ARG A 62 1.28 -3.55 17.93
N ASP A 63 0.49 -4.44 18.52
CA ASP A 63 -0.80 -4.19 19.17
C ASP A 63 -0.61 -3.33 20.45
N GLU A 64 -0.27 -2.05 20.30
CA GLU A 64 -0.17 -1.11 21.42
C GLU A 64 -0.90 0.21 21.12
N GLY A 65 -2.23 0.21 21.29
CA GLY A 65 -3.06 1.41 21.37
C GLY A 65 -3.19 2.25 20.08
N ALA A 66 -4.19 3.12 20.04
CA ALA A 66 -4.40 4.05 18.93
C ALA A 66 -3.28 5.11 18.92
N VAL A 67 -2.14 4.78 18.31
CA VAL A 67 -1.06 5.73 18.03
C VAL A 67 -1.58 6.79 17.07
N ARG A 68 -1.42 8.07 17.41
CA ARG A 68 -1.76 9.16 16.48
C ARG A 68 -0.97 8.97 15.17
N PRO A 69 -1.62 8.98 14.00
CA PRO A 69 -0.94 8.86 12.72
C PRO A 69 0.14 9.94 12.55
N SER A 70 1.26 9.59 11.91
CA SER A 70 2.30 10.57 11.63
C SER A 70 1.83 11.61 10.61
N PRO A 71 2.39 12.84 10.63
CA PRO A 71 2.13 13.84 9.59
C PRO A 71 2.42 13.34 8.17
N ASN A 72 3.40 12.43 8.02
CA ASN A 72 3.75 11.84 6.73
C ASN A 72 2.64 10.91 6.22
N LEU A 73 2.07 10.09 7.11
CA LEU A 73 0.95 9.22 6.80
C LEU A 73 -0.30 10.05 6.47
N LEU A 74 -0.65 11.02 7.31
CA LEU A 74 -1.78 11.94 7.09
C LEU A 74 -1.73 12.61 5.72
N GLU A 75 -0.59 13.22 5.36
CA GLU A 75 -0.42 13.89 4.07
C GLU A 75 -0.50 12.91 2.89
N THR A 76 0.01 11.69 3.06
CA THR A 76 -0.05 10.64 2.03
C THR A 76 -1.50 10.24 1.78
N VAL A 77 -2.26 9.99 2.84
CA VAL A 77 -3.69 9.65 2.79
C VAL A 77 -4.48 10.75 2.12
N GLN A 78 -4.37 11.99 2.59
CA GLN A 78 -5.08 13.14 2.00
C GLN A 78 -4.75 13.34 0.52
N THR A 79 -3.50 13.03 0.12
CA THR A 79 -3.12 13.07 -1.30
C THR A 79 -3.82 11.96 -2.09
N MET A 80 -3.94 10.75 -1.55
CA MET A 80 -4.66 9.67 -2.21
C MET A 80 -6.17 9.91 -2.26
N GLU A 81 -6.78 10.45 -1.20
CA GLU A 81 -8.20 10.85 -1.19
C GLU A 81 -8.50 11.87 -2.29
N ARG A 82 -7.65 12.89 -2.46
CA ARG A 82 -7.78 13.86 -3.57
C ARG A 82 -7.70 13.21 -4.94
N ARG A 83 -6.78 12.25 -5.13
CA ARG A 83 -6.63 11.52 -6.40
C ARG A 83 -7.84 10.64 -6.69
N GLN A 84 -8.31 9.89 -5.69
CA GLN A 84 -9.51 9.06 -5.79
C GLN A 84 -10.73 9.90 -6.13
N GLN A 85 -10.95 11.02 -5.42
CA GLN A 85 -12.09 11.90 -5.66
C GLN A 85 -12.08 12.43 -7.10
N TRP A 86 -10.93 12.91 -7.58
CA TRP A 86 -10.79 13.37 -8.96
C TRP A 86 -11.10 12.25 -9.97
N MET A 87 -10.57 11.04 -9.74
CA MET A 87 -10.80 9.91 -10.64
C MET A 87 -12.27 9.47 -10.65
N ARG A 88 -12.92 9.45 -9.48
CA ARG A 88 -14.35 9.18 -9.35
C ARG A 88 -15.17 10.15 -10.18
N ASP A 89 -14.93 11.45 -10.03
CA ASP A 89 -15.67 12.49 -10.74
C ASP A 89 -15.44 12.39 -12.26
N TYR A 90 -14.20 12.12 -12.68
CA TYR A 90 -13.83 11.90 -14.07
C TYR A 90 -14.55 10.68 -14.68
N LEU A 91 -14.57 9.54 -13.99
CA LEU A 91 -15.25 8.33 -14.46
C LEU A 91 -16.77 8.51 -14.58
N ILE A 92 -17.38 9.20 -13.62
CA ILE A 92 -18.81 9.55 -13.64
C ILE A 92 -19.13 10.47 -14.82
N GLN A 93 -18.29 11.48 -15.07
CA GLN A 93 -18.46 12.41 -16.20
C GLN A 93 -18.40 11.68 -17.55
N LEU A 94 -17.54 10.68 -17.68
CA LEU A 94 -17.46 9.82 -18.86
C LEU A 94 -18.64 8.83 -19.00
N GLY A 95 -19.53 8.76 -18.01
CA GLY A 95 -20.70 7.87 -18.01
C GLY A 95 -20.39 6.41 -17.68
N ASN A 96 -19.25 6.14 -17.01
CA ASN A 96 -18.94 4.78 -16.57
C ASN A 96 -19.91 4.33 -15.47
N PRO A 97 -20.35 3.06 -15.47
CA PRO A 97 -21.11 2.50 -14.36
C PRO A 97 -20.20 2.24 -13.14
N PRO A 98 -20.77 2.14 -11.92
CA PRO A 98 -20.02 1.67 -10.76
C PRO A 98 -19.52 0.23 -10.96
N LEU A 99 -18.38 -0.06 -10.34
CA LEU A 99 -17.73 -1.37 -10.32
C LEU A 99 -18.55 -2.36 -9.49
N ASN A 100 -19.04 -3.40 -10.15
CA ASN A 100 -20.00 -4.36 -9.58
C ASN A 100 -19.40 -5.40 -8.61
N TYR A 101 -18.08 -5.35 -8.38
CA TYR A 101 -17.38 -6.27 -7.48
C TYR A 101 -17.03 -5.62 -6.12
N VAL A 102 -17.14 -4.30 -6.00
CA VAL A 102 -16.91 -3.59 -4.74
C VAL A 102 -18.02 -3.96 -3.75
N GLY A 103 -17.67 -4.39 -2.55
CA GLY A 103 -18.64 -4.80 -1.52
C GLY A 103 -19.48 -6.03 -1.85
N ARG A 104 -19.00 -6.88 -2.77
CA ARG A 104 -19.70 -8.09 -3.19
C ARG A 104 -19.57 -9.25 -2.19
N ALA A 105 -18.55 -9.23 -1.35
CA ALA A 105 -18.29 -10.23 -0.33
C ALA A 105 -18.89 -9.82 1.03
N ASN A 106 -19.16 -10.80 1.89
CA ASN A 106 -19.55 -10.58 3.28
C ASN A 106 -18.89 -11.63 4.19
N LEU A 107 -18.90 -11.40 5.50
CA LEU A 107 -18.21 -12.24 6.49
C LEU A 107 -18.69 -13.70 6.55
N SER A 108 -19.87 -14.01 6.04
CA SER A 108 -20.40 -15.38 5.99
C SER A 108 -19.96 -16.18 4.76
N MET A 109 -19.36 -15.52 3.76
CA MET A 109 -18.88 -16.20 2.56
C MET A 109 -17.60 -16.98 2.84
N ASP A 110 -17.50 -18.16 2.23
CA ASP A 110 -16.27 -18.95 2.24
C ASP A 110 -15.12 -18.15 1.57
N PRO A 111 -13.99 -17.93 2.26
CA PRO A 111 -12.81 -17.28 1.68
C PRO A 111 -12.36 -17.88 0.34
N LYS A 112 -12.59 -19.18 0.11
CA LYS A 112 -12.32 -19.85 -1.17
C LYS A 112 -13.17 -19.33 -2.32
N LEU A 113 -14.44 -19.08 -2.06
CA LEU A 113 -15.34 -18.48 -3.06
C LEU A 113 -14.99 -17.02 -3.32
N VAL A 114 -14.60 -16.26 -2.29
CA VAL A 114 -14.15 -14.87 -2.42
C VAL A 114 -12.87 -14.82 -3.27
N ALA A 115 -11.87 -15.63 -2.94
CA ALA A 115 -10.62 -15.72 -3.70
C ALA A 115 -10.82 -16.15 -5.16
N GLN A 116 -11.76 -17.07 -5.43
CA GLN A 116 -12.13 -17.47 -6.79
C GLN A 116 -12.80 -16.32 -7.56
N ASP A 117 -13.70 -15.56 -6.93
CA ASP A 117 -14.33 -14.40 -7.55
C ASP A 117 -13.31 -13.30 -7.86
N MET A 118 -12.37 -13.05 -6.94
CA MET A 118 -11.22 -12.17 -7.16
C MET A 118 -10.43 -12.62 -8.39
N ARG A 119 -9.96 -13.88 -8.44
CA ARG A 119 -9.19 -14.40 -9.60
C ARG A 119 -9.95 -14.28 -10.91
N ARG A 120 -11.23 -14.62 -10.93
CA ARG A 120 -12.10 -14.51 -12.11
C ARG A 120 -12.22 -13.07 -12.58
N THR A 121 -12.43 -12.13 -11.66
CA THR A 121 -12.58 -10.70 -11.97
C THR A 121 -11.28 -10.14 -12.54
N LEU A 122 -10.14 -10.47 -11.93
CA LEU A 122 -8.81 -10.10 -12.43
C LEU A 122 -8.39 -10.87 -13.70
N ASN A 123 -9.23 -11.78 -14.21
CA ASN A 123 -8.91 -12.64 -15.35
C ASN A 123 -7.54 -13.34 -15.16
N LEU A 124 -7.38 -13.97 -13.99
CA LEU A 124 -6.23 -14.78 -13.60
C LEU A 124 -6.64 -16.27 -13.59
N GLU A 125 -5.88 -17.08 -14.30
CA GLU A 125 -6.04 -18.53 -14.32
C GLU A 125 -5.46 -19.17 -13.04
N ASP A 126 -5.87 -20.40 -12.75
CA ASP A 126 -5.25 -21.19 -11.68
C ASP A 126 -3.74 -21.40 -11.95
N GLY A 127 -2.95 -21.40 -10.88
CA GLY A 127 -1.49 -21.46 -10.97
C GLY A 127 -0.81 -20.27 -11.66
N TRP A 128 -1.49 -19.13 -11.88
CA TRP A 128 -0.96 -17.96 -12.62
C TRP A 128 0.44 -17.52 -12.16
N ALA A 129 0.72 -17.59 -10.85
CA ALA A 129 1.97 -17.13 -10.27
C ALA A 129 3.15 -18.03 -10.68
N SER A 130 2.92 -19.34 -10.81
CA SER A 130 3.95 -20.31 -11.20
C SER A 130 4.41 -20.12 -12.64
N LYS A 131 3.56 -19.54 -13.50
CA LYS A 131 3.87 -19.20 -14.91
C LYS A 131 4.83 -18.02 -15.04
N GLN A 132 5.07 -17.27 -13.96
CA GLN A 132 5.98 -16.13 -13.96
C GLN A 132 7.40 -16.57 -13.64
N SER A 133 8.37 -16.01 -14.37
CA SER A 133 9.79 -16.35 -14.22
C SER A 133 10.34 -15.89 -12.87
N THR A 134 9.97 -14.70 -12.42
CA THR A 134 10.44 -14.13 -11.15
C THR A 134 9.29 -13.68 -10.27
N TRP A 135 9.58 -13.46 -9.00
CA TRP A 135 8.65 -12.85 -8.06
C TRP A 135 8.28 -11.41 -8.51
N GLN A 136 9.25 -10.64 -9.04
CA GLN A 136 8.97 -9.27 -9.51
C GLN A 136 7.97 -9.26 -10.67
N GLU A 137 8.11 -10.19 -11.63
CA GLU A 137 7.17 -10.33 -12.73
C GLU A 137 5.76 -10.71 -12.24
N ALA A 138 5.68 -11.58 -11.24
CA ALA A 138 4.39 -11.94 -10.64
C ALA A 138 3.69 -10.75 -9.98
N LEU A 139 4.42 -9.96 -9.17
CA LEU A 139 3.85 -8.76 -8.57
C LEU A 139 3.41 -7.76 -9.66
N ARG A 140 4.24 -7.53 -10.68
CA ARG A 140 3.91 -6.63 -11.79
C ARG A 140 2.66 -7.08 -12.53
N ASN A 141 2.56 -8.38 -12.82
CA ASN A 141 1.38 -8.96 -13.46
C ASN A 141 0.13 -8.75 -12.61
N LEU A 142 0.21 -9.00 -11.30
CA LEU A 142 -0.92 -8.79 -10.39
C LEU A 142 -1.36 -7.32 -10.35
N ILE A 143 -0.42 -6.38 -10.20
CA ILE A 143 -0.70 -4.94 -10.23
C ILE A 143 -1.43 -4.56 -11.53
N ARG A 144 -0.90 -5.00 -12.68
CA ARG A 144 -1.52 -4.72 -13.97
C ARG A 144 -2.94 -5.26 -14.04
N LYS A 145 -3.17 -6.51 -13.64
CA LYS A 145 -4.51 -7.12 -13.65
C LYS A 145 -5.48 -6.42 -12.69
N THR A 146 -5.00 -5.93 -11.56
CA THR A 146 -5.77 -5.10 -10.62
C THR A 146 -6.13 -3.75 -11.24
N GLU A 147 -5.19 -3.10 -11.94
CA GLU A 147 -5.46 -1.84 -12.64
C GLU A 147 -6.38 -1.99 -13.86
N ASP A 148 -6.28 -3.11 -14.59
CA ASP A 148 -7.10 -3.40 -15.77
C ASP A 148 -8.60 -3.51 -15.44
N ILE A 149 -8.96 -3.81 -14.19
CA ILE A 149 -10.36 -3.87 -13.74
C ILE A 149 -10.87 -2.53 -13.17
N GLY A 150 -10.04 -1.48 -13.14
CA GLY A 150 -10.42 -0.13 -12.70
C GLY A 150 -9.96 0.25 -11.28
N ILE A 151 -9.10 -0.54 -10.64
CA ILE A 151 -8.56 -0.24 -9.30
C ILE A 151 -7.25 0.53 -9.44
N ILE A 152 -7.13 1.67 -8.77
CA ILE A 152 -5.88 2.45 -8.77
C ILE A 152 -4.89 1.79 -7.82
N VAL A 153 -3.68 1.44 -8.29
CA VAL A 153 -2.62 0.87 -7.43
C VAL A 153 -1.44 1.83 -7.35
N VAL A 154 -1.12 2.29 -6.14
CA VAL A 154 0.01 3.19 -5.87
C VAL A 154 1.05 2.50 -5.02
N ILE A 155 2.30 2.48 -5.47
CA ILE A 155 3.44 1.99 -4.69
C ILE A 155 4.41 3.15 -4.46
N ASN A 156 4.45 3.65 -3.22
CA ASN A 156 5.35 4.73 -2.86
C ASN A 156 5.96 4.53 -1.48
N GLY A 157 7.26 4.84 -1.36
CA GLY A 157 8.02 4.70 -0.11
C GLY A 157 8.32 6.03 0.58
N VAL A 158 7.85 7.14 0.00
CA VAL A 158 8.13 8.50 0.44
C VAL A 158 6.87 9.38 0.32
N VAL A 159 6.84 10.50 1.03
CA VAL A 159 5.72 11.44 0.95
C VAL A 159 5.81 12.24 -0.35
N GLY A 160 4.79 12.10 -1.21
CA GLY A 160 4.78 12.68 -2.55
C GLY A 160 6.00 12.24 -3.36
N ASN A 161 6.82 13.21 -3.79
CA ASN A 161 8.07 12.96 -4.52
C ASN A 161 9.33 13.26 -3.69
N ASN A 162 9.19 13.49 -2.37
CA ASN A 162 10.31 13.92 -1.52
C ASN A 162 11.10 12.73 -0.97
N THR A 163 12.24 12.39 -1.59
CA THR A 163 13.09 11.24 -1.22
C THR A 163 13.67 11.28 0.21
N HIS A 164 13.65 12.45 0.85
CA HIS A 164 14.09 12.62 2.24
C HIS A 164 12.98 12.30 3.26
N ARG A 165 11.70 12.40 2.87
CA ARG A 165 10.55 12.10 3.74
C ARG A 165 10.10 10.66 3.53
N LYS A 166 10.83 9.73 4.12
CA LYS A 166 10.56 8.30 4.01
C LYS A 166 9.33 7.90 4.85
N LEU A 167 8.49 7.04 4.29
CA LEU A 167 7.37 6.41 5.00
C LEU A 167 7.90 5.30 5.92
N ASP A 168 7.27 5.10 7.08
CA ASP A 168 7.68 4.07 8.03
C ASP A 168 6.90 2.77 7.80
N VAL A 169 7.61 1.68 7.55
CA VAL A 169 7.02 0.34 7.34
C VAL A 169 6.45 -0.21 8.66
N ALA A 170 7.00 0.23 9.81
CA ALA A 170 6.48 -0.17 11.12
C ALA A 170 5.14 0.52 11.45
N GLU A 171 4.89 1.69 10.86
CA GLU A 171 3.64 2.45 10.98
C GLU A 171 2.56 1.86 10.07
N PHE A 172 2.87 1.65 8.79
CA PHE A 172 1.93 1.05 7.85
C PHE A 172 2.63 0.39 6.65
N ARG A 173 2.06 -0.72 6.17
CA ARG A 173 2.53 -1.45 4.98
C ARG A 173 1.73 -1.15 3.72
N GLY A 174 0.46 -0.80 3.90
CA GLY A 174 -0.48 -0.42 2.86
C GLY A 174 -1.75 0.13 3.47
N PHE A 175 -2.64 0.63 2.62
CA PHE A 175 -4.02 0.96 2.97
C PHE A 175 -4.88 0.94 1.70
N VAL A 176 -6.19 0.89 1.88
CA VAL A 176 -7.17 0.96 0.80
C VAL A 176 -8.15 2.11 1.03
N LEU A 177 -8.53 2.79 -0.04
CA LEU A 177 -9.67 3.69 -0.10
C LEU A 177 -10.76 3.01 -0.94
N ILE A 178 -11.85 2.61 -0.31
CA ILE A 178 -12.94 1.90 -0.97
C ILE A 178 -13.89 2.92 -1.60
N ASP A 179 -14.20 2.70 -2.88
CA ASP A 179 -15.10 3.53 -3.66
C ASP A 179 -15.68 2.70 -4.81
N ASP A 180 -16.95 2.90 -5.13
CA ASP A 180 -17.64 2.13 -6.17
C ASP A 180 -17.17 2.50 -7.60
N TYR A 181 -16.49 3.62 -7.80
CA TYR A 181 -16.01 4.05 -9.13
C TYR A 181 -14.48 4.03 -9.21
N ALA A 182 -13.80 4.51 -8.17
CA ALA A 182 -12.35 4.69 -8.18
C ALA A 182 -11.66 4.10 -6.93
N PRO A 183 -11.82 2.80 -6.62
CA PRO A 183 -11.15 2.18 -5.48
C PRO A 183 -9.63 2.29 -5.64
N LEU A 184 -8.92 2.56 -4.54
CA LEU A 184 -7.49 2.84 -4.56
C LEU A 184 -6.76 2.01 -3.50
N ILE A 185 -5.70 1.31 -3.92
CA ILE A 185 -4.78 0.57 -3.06
C ILE A 185 -3.46 1.34 -3.00
N PHE A 186 -2.96 1.60 -1.79
CA PHE A 186 -1.62 2.12 -1.55
C PHE A 186 -0.74 1.05 -0.90
N ILE A 187 0.48 0.89 -1.40
CA ILE A 187 1.50 -0.01 -0.85
C ILE A 187 2.75 0.81 -0.50
N ASN A 188 3.25 0.62 0.72
CA ASN A 188 4.51 1.22 1.14
C ASN A 188 5.69 0.56 0.41
N GLY A 189 6.26 1.32 -0.53
CA GLY A 189 7.36 0.86 -1.39
C GLY A 189 8.66 0.53 -0.66
N ARG A 190 8.78 0.88 0.64
CA ARG A 190 9.92 0.53 1.50
C ARG A 190 9.80 -0.84 2.16
N ASP A 191 8.63 -1.46 2.14
CA ASP A 191 8.48 -2.83 2.63
C ASP A 191 9.24 -3.79 1.72
N GLY A 192 9.66 -4.92 2.27
CA GLY A 192 10.32 -5.97 1.52
C GLY A 192 9.44 -6.36 0.34
N LYS A 193 10.04 -6.48 -0.85
CA LYS A 193 9.32 -6.79 -2.09
C LYS A 193 8.34 -7.96 -1.88
N ALA A 194 8.80 -9.09 -1.37
CA ALA A 194 7.97 -10.27 -1.09
C ALA A 194 6.74 -10.00 -0.18
N ALA A 195 6.80 -9.03 0.72
CA ALA A 195 5.67 -8.62 1.56
C ALA A 195 4.63 -7.79 0.80
N GLN A 196 5.04 -7.04 -0.23
CA GLN A 196 4.14 -6.23 -1.08
C GLN A 196 3.10 -7.08 -1.82
N MET A 197 3.43 -8.33 -2.18
CA MET A 197 2.46 -9.26 -2.80
C MET A 197 1.29 -9.57 -1.87
N PHE A 198 1.58 -9.93 -0.62
CA PHE A 198 0.55 -10.22 0.36
C PHE A 198 -0.26 -8.96 0.70
N THR A 199 0.42 -7.83 0.90
CA THR A 199 -0.26 -6.54 1.13
C THR A 199 -1.22 -6.22 -0.02
N LEU A 200 -0.79 -6.34 -1.29
CA LEU A 200 -1.69 -6.10 -2.43
C LEU A 200 -2.92 -7.01 -2.41
N ALA A 201 -2.74 -8.31 -2.18
CA ALA A 201 -3.86 -9.26 -2.11
C ALA A 201 -4.80 -8.98 -0.93
N HIS A 202 -4.25 -8.54 0.21
CA HIS A 202 -5.00 -8.15 1.40
C HIS A 202 -5.85 -6.90 1.17
N GLU A 203 -5.24 -5.82 0.66
CA GLU A 203 -5.97 -4.59 0.32
C GLU A 203 -7.02 -4.84 -0.78
N LEU A 204 -6.72 -5.74 -1.72
CA LEU A 204 -7.68 -6.16 -2.74
C LEU A 204 -8.89 -6.86 -2.10
N ALA A 205 -8.67 -7.74 -1.11
CA ALA A 205 -9.77 -8.40 -0.41
C ALA A 205 -10.68 -7.38 0.31
N HIS A 206 -10.13 -6.31 0.90
CA HIS A 206 -10.94 -5.25 1.49
C HIS A 206 -11.92 -4.61 0.51
N ILE A 207 -11.52 -4.41 -0.75
CA ILE A 207 -12.43 -3.88 -1.79
C ILE A 207 -13.62 -4.83 -2.01
N TRP A 208 -13.37 -6.15 -2.00
CA TRP A 208 -14.44 -7.14 -2.12
C TRP A 208 -15.39 -7.11 -0.93
N TYR A 209 -14.90 -6.96 0.29
CA TYR A 209 -15.75 -6.84 1.48
C TYR A 209 -16.46 -5.49 1.58
N GLY A 210 -16.00 -4.45 0.88
CA GLY A 210 -16.69 -3.16 0.71
C GLY A 210 -16.78 -2.29 1.95
N GLU A 211 -16.39 -2.80 3.11
CA GLU A 211 -16.33 -2.02 4.32
C GLU A 211 -14.99 -1.29 4.39
N SER A 212 -15.05 0.03 4.17
CA SER A 212 -14.13 0.88 4.89
C SER A 212 -14.61 0.71 6.33
N ALA A 213 -13.88 -0.02 7.17
CA ALA A 213 -14.05 -0.01 8.62
C ALA A 213 -14.03 1.40 9.31
N ALA A 214 -14.22 2.48 8.56
CA ALA A 214 -14.84 3.68 9.08
C ALA A 214 -16.36 3.46 9.07
N PHE A 215 -16.89 2.88 10.15
CA PHE A 215 -18.28 2.92 10.68
C PHE A 215 -19.02 1.57 10.88
N ASP A 216 -18.92 1.03 12.10
CA ASP A 216 -20.11 0.60 12.87
C ASP A 216 -20.04 1.12 14.31
N LEU A 217 -20.27 2.43 14.49
CA LEU A 217 -20.39 3.07 15.80
C LEU A 217 -21.71 2.76 16.53
N LYS A 218 -22.57 1.88 15.99
CA LYS A 218 -23.86 1.57 16.63
C LYS A 218 -23.79 0.38 17.58
N ASN A 219 -22.79 -0.51 17.48
CA ASN A 219 -22.84 -1.79 18.19
C ASN A 219 -21.64 -2.18 19.07
N LEU A 220 -20.61 -1.33 19.24
CA LEU A 220 -19.50 -1.57 20.21
C LEU A 220 -18.98 -3.04 20.22
N GLN A 221 -18.86 -3.66 19.03
CA GLN A 221 -18.26 -4.98 18.80
C GLN A 221 -17.02 -4.80 17.91
N PRO A 222 -16.01 -5.68 17.98
CA PRO A 222 -14.78 -5.57 17.20
C PRO A 222 -14.97 -6.02 15.75
N ALA A 223 -15.81 -5.30 14.99
CA ALA A 223 -16.05 -5.55 13.55
C ALA A 223 -14.73 -5.53 12.74
N ASP A 224 -13.78 -4.70 13.16
CA ASP A 224 -12.47 -4.56 12.50
C ASP A 224 -11.67 -5.87 12.51
N ALA A 225 -11.68 -6.62 13.60
CA ALA A 225 -10.88 -7.85 13.71
C ALA A 225 -11.44 -9.00 12.86
N GLU A 226 -12.76 -9.09 12.71
CA GLU A 226 -13.40 -10.13 11.89
C GLU A 226 -13.18 -9.89 10.40
N ILE A 227 -13.31 -8.64 9.94
CA ILE A 227 -13.02 -8.24 8.56
C ILE A 227 -11.54 -8.45 8.24
N GLU A 228 -10.63 -8.03 9.13
CA GLU A 228 -9.20 -8.27 8.95
C GLU A 228 -8.88 -9.75 8.81
N ASN A 229 -9.48 -10.60 9.65
CA ASN A 229 -9.32 -12.04 9.55
C ASN A 229 -9.89 -12.60 8.23
N ALA A 230 -11.03 -12.08 7.78
CA ALA A 230 -11.65 -12.46 6.51
C ALA A 230 -10.77 -12.06 5.32
N CYS A 231 -10.26 -10.82 5.29
CA CYS A 231 -9.31 -10.32 4.30
C CYS A 231 -8.02 -11.14 4.28
N ASN A 232 -7.43 -11.43 5.44
CA ASN A 232 -6.23 -12.28 5.52
C ASN A 232 -6.48 -13.67 4.95
N LYS A 233 -7.61 -14.31 5.27
CA LYS A 233 -7.98 -15.63 4.74
C LYS A 233 -8.20 -15.60 3.24
N ALA A 234 -8.94 -14.61 2.74
CA ALA A 234 -9.20 -14.44 1.31
C ALA A 234 -7.90 -14.16 0.53
N ALA A 235 -7.01 -13.32 1.05
CA ALA A 235 -5.70 -13.04 0.46
C ALA A 235 -4.78 -14.29 0.45
N ALA A 236 -4.77 -15.05 1.54
CA ALA A 236 -4.00 -16.28 1.65
C ALA A 236 -4.49 -17.35 0.66
N GLU A 237 -5.80 -17.51 0.53
CA GLU A 237 -6.44 -18.40 -0.46
C GLU A 237 -6.31 -17.90 -1.90
N PHE A 238 -6.26 -16.58 -2.10
CA PHE A 238 -6.04 -15.95 -3.40
C PHE A 238 -4.63 -16.25 -3.93
N LEU A 239 -3.61 -16.07 -3.08
CA LEU A 239 -2.20 -16.25 -3.43
C LEU A 239 -1.72 -17.71 -3.35
N VAL A 240 -2.22 -18.45 -2.37
CA VAL A 240 -1.80 -19.83 -2.06
C VAL A 240 -3.05 -20.71 -1.88
N PRO A 241 -3.72 -21.08 -2.99
CA PRO A 241 -4.95 -21.87 -2.95
C PRO A 241 -4.75 -23.19 -2.22
N GLU A 242 -5.73 -23.59 -1.41
CA GLU A 242 -5.65 -24.84 -0.62
C GLU A 242 -5.37 -26.06 -1.51
N ASP A 243 -6.15 -26.22 -2.58
CA ASP A 243 -6.09 -27.38 -3.46
C ASP A 243 -4.72 -27.50 -4.14
N GLU A 244 -4.16 -26.38 -4.58
CA GLU A 244 -2.82 -26.32 -5.19
C GLU A 244 -1.72 -26.59 -4.16
N LEU A 245 -1.81 -25.98 -2.97
CA LEU A 245 -0.79 -26.15 -1.94
C LEU A 245 -0.73 -27.61 -1.48
N ILE A 246 -1.86 -28.30 -1.29
CA ILE A 246 -1.87 -29.73 -0.92
C ILE A 246 -1.11 -30.58 -1.94
N ILE A 247 -1.28 -30.31 -3.25
CA ILE A 247 -0.57 -31.04 -4.31
C ILE A 247 0.93 -30.76 -4.25
N ILE A 248 1.32 -29.49 -4.13
CA ILE A 248 2.73 -29.10 -4.05
C ILE A 248 3.37 -29.65 -2.78
N TRP A 249 2.66 -29.62 -1.65
CA TRP A 249 3.13 -30.11 -0.35
C TRP A 249 3.45 -31.61 -0.40
N LYS A 250 2.59 -32.40 -1.05
CA LYS A 250 2.85 -33.83 -1.28
C LYS A 250 4.08 -34.07 -2.17
N ARG A 251 4.32 -33.20 -3.15
CA ARG A 251 5.46 -33.31 -4.07
C ARG A 251 6.79 -32.98 -3.40
N VAL A 252 6.84 -31.94 -2.58
CA VAL A 252 8.06 -31.53 -1.86
C VAL A 252 8.37 -32.45 -0.67
N GLY A 253 7.35 -33.10 -0.10
CA GLY A 253 7.49 -34.08 0.97
C GLY A 253 8.16 -33.49 2.22
N GLN A 254 9.16 -34.20 2.74
CA GLN A 254 9.90 -33.81 3.95
C GLN A 254 11.24 -33.10 3.62
N SER A 255 11.35 -32.51 2.43
CA SER A 255 12.55 -31.74 2.08
C SER A 255 12.74 -30.56 3.03
N GLU A 256 13.99 -30.28 3.43
CA GLU A 256 14.32 -29.16 4.34
C GLU A 256 13.93 -27.80 3.73
N ASP A 257 13.96 -27.69 2.40
CA ASP A 257 13.62 -26.49 1.64
C ASP A 257 12.14 -26.46 1.18
N ARG A 258 11.26 -27.30 1.74
CA ARG A 258 9.83 -27.41 1.32
C ARG A 258 9.09 -26.07 1.29
N PHE A 259 9.35 -25.19 2.26
CA PHE A 259 8.76 -23.85 2.32
C PHE A 259 9.28 -22.93 1.21
N GLU A 260 10.58 -23.02 0.89
CA GLU A 260 11.20 -22.28 -0.21
C GLU A 260 10.66 -22.74 -1.57
N GLN A 261 10.52 -24.05 -1.77
CA GLN A 261 9.93 -24.62 -2.98
C GLN A 261 8.47 -24.18 -3.17
N ALA A 262 7.65 -24.23 -2.11
CA ALA A 262 6.28 -23.73 -2.15
C ALA A 262 6.23 -22.22 -2.43
N ALA A 263 7.05 -21.43 -1.75
CA ALA A 263 7.13 -19.99 -1.95
C ALA A 263 7.54 -19.61 -3.39
N ARG A 264 8.47 -20.36 -3.99
CA ARG A 264 8.88 -20.19 -5.39
C ARG A 264 7.78 -20.52 -6.40
N TYR A 265 6.94 -21.51 -6.09
CA TYR A 265 5.80 -21.89 -6.93
C TYR A 265 4.72 -20.80 -6.90
N PHE A 266 4.32 -20.35 -5.71
CA PHE A 266 3.26 -19.35 -5.53
C PHE A 266 3.74 -17.89 -5.67
N LYS A 267 5.06 -17.67 -5.81
CA LYS A 267 5.68 -16.33 -5.82
C LYS A 267 5.28 -15.49 -4.60
N VAL A 268 5.35 -16.10 -3.43
CA VAL A 268 5.15 -15.46 -2.12
C VAL A 268 6.44 -15.55 -1.29
N SER A 269 6.47 -14.92 -0.12
CA SER A 269 7.56 -15.13 0.83
C SER A 269 7.47 -16.51 1.48
N GLU A 270 8.61 -17.06 1.92
CA GLU A 270 8.63 -18.34 2.66
C GLU A 270 7.73 -18.31 3.90
N ILE A 271 7.67 -17.17 4.60
CA ILE A 271 6.80 -17.01 5.77
C ILE A 271 5.29 -17.05 5.42
N VAL A 272 4.89 -16.54 4.26
CA VAL A 272 3.49 -16.65 3.79
C VAL A 272 3.16 -18.11 3.46
N ALA A 273 4.05 -18.81 2.75
CA ALA A 273 3.88 -20.23 2.44
C ALA A 273 3.82 -21.08 3.72
N ALA A 274 4.72 -20.82 4.68
CA ALA A 274 4.76 -21.53 5.95
C ALA A 274 3.52 -21.25 6.80
N ARG A 275 3.05 -20.00 6.85
CA ARG A 275 1.83 -19.65 7.57
C ARG A 275 0.61 -20.33 6.97
N ARG A 276 0.52 -20.36 5.64
CA ARG A 276 -0.56 -21.05 4.94
C ARG A 276 -0.55 -22.56 5.21
N ALA A 277 0.63 -23.18 5.21
CA ALA A 277 0.78 -24.59 5.56
C ALA A 277 0.29 -24.86 7.00
N LEU A 278 0.58 -23.96 7.94
CA LEU A 278 0.07 -24.04 9.32
C LEU A 278 -1.45 -23.89 9.36
N ASP A 279 -2.02 -22.91 8.64
CA ASP A 279 -3.47 -22.67 8.61
C ASP A 279 -4.24 -23.89 8.06
N LEU A 280 -3.62 -24.68 7.17
CA LEU A 280 -4.16 -25.92 6.61
C LEU A 280 -3.78 -27.19 7.39
N ASN A 281 -3.13 -27.05 8.55
CA ASN A 281 -2.63 -28.16 9.38
C ASN A 281 -1.66 -29.12 8.64
N LEU A 282 -0.93 -28.62 7.63
CA LEU A 282 0.10 -29.38 6.91
C LEU A 282 1.43 -29.44 7.67
N VAL A 283 1.60 -28.56 8.65
CA VAL A 283 2.72 -28.52 9.61
C VAL A 283 2.17 -28.26 11.01
N THR A 284 2.91 -28.69 12.04
CA THR A 284 2.54 -28.35 13.41
C THR A 284 2.97 -26.93 13.77
N LYS A 285 2.45 -26.41 14.89
CA LYS A 285 2.87 -25.10 15.42
C LYS A 285 4.37 -25.10 15.74
N GLU A 286 4.86 -26.19 16.31
CA GLU A 286 6.27 -26.37 16.68
C GLU A 286 7.17 -26.31 15.44
N GLU A 287 6.82 -27.03 14.38
CA GLU A 287 7.55 -26.97 13.10
C GLU A 287 7.56 -25.56 12.51
N PHE A 288 6.41 -24.86 12.55
CA PHE A 288 6.31 -23.47 12.08
C PHE A 288 7.20 -22.53 12.90
N PHE A 289 7.22 -22.64 14.23
CA PHE A 289 8.05 -21.79 15.09
C PHE A 289 9.55 -22.04 14.85
N LEU A 290 9.97 -23.30 14.69
CA LEU A 290 11.35 -23.62 14.33
C LEU A 290 11.75 -22.99 12.98
N PHE A 291 10.90 -23.13 11.97
CA PHE A 291 11.10 -22.46 10.67
C PHE A 291 11.18 -20.93 10.83
N TYR A 292 10.27 -20.33 11.61
CA TYR A 292 10.22 -18.89 11.81
C TYR A 292 11.50 -18.34 12.46
N GLU A 293 12.02 -19.03 13.48
CA GLU A 293 13.29 -18.64 14.12
C GLU A 293 14.47 -18.71 13.15
N ASP A 294 14.56 -19.77 12.34
CA ASP A 294 15.59 -19.89 11.30
C ASP A 294 15.46 -18.78 10.25
N TYR A 295 14.26 -18.58 9.72
CA TYR A 295 13.94 -17.54 8.74
C TYR A 295 14.35 -16.14 9.25
N MET A 296 14.04 -15.83 10.51
CA MET A 296 14.43 -14.55 11.12
C MET A 296 15.94 -14.41 11.30
N LYS A 297 16.67 -15.50 11.58
CA LYS A 297 18.15 -15.51 11.62
C LYS A 297 18.73 -15.24 10.24
N ARG A 298 18.25 -15.93 9.19
CA ARG A 298 18.68 -15.72 7.79
C ARG A 298 18.42 -14.27 7.33
N LEU A 299 17.25 -13.71 7.67
CA LEU A 299 16.88 -12.34 7.30
C LEU A 299 17.81 -11.29 7.93
N ARG A 300 18.18 -11.47 9.21
CA ARG A 300 19.13 -10.57 9.90
C ARG A 300 20.50 -10.57 9.21
N GLN A 301 21.01 -11.75 8.84
CA GLN A 301 22.30 -11.90 8.16
C GLN A 301 22.31 -11.28 6.75
N GLN A 302 21.20 -11.34 6.02
CA GLN A 302 21.08 -10.75 4.68
C GLN A 302 20.94 -9.22 4.69
N THR A 303 20.33 -8.66 5.74
CA THR A 303 20.09 -7.20 5.85
C THR A 303 21.40 -6.42 6.03
N GLU A 304 22.46 -7.08 6.52
CA GLU A 304 23.79 -6.48 6.69
C GLU A 304 24.61 -6.38 5.38
N GLN A 305 24.17 -7.02 4.29
CA GLN A 305 24.97 -7.17 3.06
C GLN A 305 24.43 -6.43 1.81
N MET A 306 23.27 -5.77 1.87
CA MET A 306 22.69 -5.14 0.68
C MET A 306 23.14 -3.70 0.43
N LYS A 307 23.89 -3.49 -0.68
CA LYS A 307 24.09 -2.19 -1.35
C LYS A 307 22.99 -1.96 -2.37
N THR A 308 22.41 -0.75 -2.38
CA THR A 308 21.37 -0.32 -3.31
C THR A 308 21.90 -0.15 -4.74
N SER A 309 21.28 -0.82 -5.71
CA SER A 309 21.39 -0.55 -7.15
C SER A 309 20.37 0.52 -7.58
N GLY A 310 20.72 1.38 -8.54
CA GLY A 310 19.86 2.46 -9.07
C GLY A 310 18.73 1.95 -9.97
N GLY A 311 17.58 2.64 -9.96
CA GLY A 311 16.39 2.29 -10.75
C GLY A 311 16.05 3.34 -11.82
N ASN A 312 15.25 2.93 -12.82
CA ASN A 312 14.68 3.84 -13.82
C ASN A 312 13.66 4.80 -13.17
N PHE A 313 13.89 6.11 -13.33
CA PHE A 313 13.07 7.16 -12.71
C PHE A 313 11.61 7.14 -13.17
N TYR A 314 11.34 7.07 -14.48
CA TYR A 314 9.96 7.13 -15.01
C TYR A 314 9.17 5.87 -14.70
N ALA A 315 9.87 4.76 -14.71
CA ALA A 315 9.35 3.46 -14.34
C ALA A 315 8.94 3.49 -12.84
N THR A 316 9.82 3.98 -11.96
CA THR A 316 9.51 4.19 -10.53
C THR A 316 8.34 5.18 -10.36
N GLN A 317 8.30 6.24 -11.16
CA GLN A 317 7.26 7.26 -11.08
C GLN A 317 5.88 6.75 -11.50
N THR A 318 5.83 5.87 -12.51
CA THR A 318 4.58 5.22 -12.94
C THR A 318 3.96 4.42 -11.80
N MET A 319 4.77 3.64 -11.06
CA MET A 319 4.30 2.93 -9.87
C MET A 319 3.86 3.87 -8.73
N ARG A 320 4.53 5.02 -8.54
CA ARG A 320 4.16 6.00 -7.49
C ARG A 320 2.88 6.79 -7.79
N ILE A 321 2.51 6.88 -9.06
CA ILE A 321 1.30 7.58 -9.49
C ILE A 321 0.14 6.58 -9.64
N GLY A 322 0.44 5.34 -10.01
CA GLY A 322 -0.53 4.36 -10.50
C GLY A 322 -0.74 4.56 -11.99
N ARG A 323 -0.60 3.50 -12.78
CA ARG A 323 -0.69 3.58 -14.24
C ARG A 323 -2.12 3.97 -14.67
N HIS A 324 -3.13 3.31 -14.10
CA HIS A 324 -4.53 3.59 -14.44
C HIS A 324 -4.90 5.07 -14.18
N PHE A 325 -4.44 5.62 -13.06
CA PHE A 325 -4.63 7.03 -12.72
C PHE A 325 -3.80 7.95 -13.62
N ALA A 326 -2.55 7.59 -13.93
CA ALA A 326 -1.68 8.36 -14.81
C ALA A 326 -2.29 8.49 -16.22
N GLU A 327 -2.74 7.38 -16.81
CA GLU A 327 -3.38 7.32 -18.13
C GLU A 327 -4.61 8.26 -18.19
N ALA A 328 -5.45 8.25 -17.14
CA ALA A 328 -6.61 9.14 -17.04
C ALA A 328 -6.23 10.63 -16.97
N VAL A 329 -5.28 11.00 -16.10
CA VAL A 329 -4.84 12.41 -15.96
C VAL A 329 -4.18 12.91 -17.26
N ILE A 330 -3.36 12.08 -17.92
CA ILE A 330 -2.70 12.44 -19.18
C ILE A 330 -3.74 12.64 -20.29
N SER A 331 -4.73 11.75 -20.39
CA SER A 331 -5.80 11.85 -21.39
C SER A 331 -6.63 13.12 -21.16
N ALA A 332 -7.11 13.35 -19.93
CA ALA A 332 -7.88 14.53 -19.57
C ALA A 332 -7.12 15.85 -19.83
N ALA A 333 -5.80 15.89 -19.60
CA ALA A 333 -4.98 17.06 -19.88
C ALA A 333 -4.79 17.31 -21.38
N LYS A 334 -4.61 16.25 -22.18
CA LYS A 334 -4.46 16.34 -23.65
C LYS A 334 -5.77 16.74 -24.34
N GLU A 335 -6.89 16.27 -23.83
CA GLU A 335 -8.23 16.60 -24.33
C GLU A 335 -8.68 18.02 -23.91
N GLY A 336 -7.94 18.67 -23.00
CA GLY A 336 -8.27 20.00 -22.50
C GLY A 336 -9.38 20.02 -21.44
N THR A 337 -9.79 18.85 -20.95
CA THR A 337 -10.78 18.69 -19.88
C THR A 337 -10.27 19.24 -18.55
N ILE A 338 -8.95 19.13 -18.30
CA ILE A 338 -8.26 19.76 -17.17
C ILE A 338 -7.10 20.62 -17.64
N LEU A 339 -6.71 21.59 -16.82
CA LEU A 339 -5.52 22.40 -17.08
C LEU A 339 -4.23 21.63 -16.71
N TYR A 340 -3.12 21.89 -17.41
CA TYR A 340 -1.82 21.31 -17.04
C TYR A 340 -1.41 21.59 -15.59
N ARG A 341 -1.80 22.75 -15.04
CA ARG A 341 -1.55 23.08 -13.63
C ARG A 341 -2.22 22.08 -12.67
N GLU A 342 -3.43 21.64 -13.01
CA GLU A 342 -4.16 20.66 -12.23
C GLU A 342 -3.53 19.27 -12.40
N ALA A 343 -3.17 18.89 -13.63
CA ALA A 343 -2.42 17.66 -13.88
C ALA A 343 -1.10 17.58 -13.10
N TYR A 344 -0.39 18.72 -12.95
CA TYR A 344 0.82 18.83 -12.13
C TYR A 344 0.54 18.61 -10.65
N GLN A 345 -0.56 19.14 -10.13
CA GLN A 345 -0.96 18.93 -8.74
C GLN A 345 -1.35 17.47 -8.46
N LEU A 346 -2.10 16.84 -9.38
CA LEU A 346 -2.53 15.44 -9.26
C LEU A 346 -1.35 14.46 -9.30
N THR A 347 -0.42 14.67 -10.23
CA THR A 347 0.75 13.79 -10.41
C THR A 347 1.93 14.12 -9.49
N GLY A 348 2.00 15.36 -8.99
CA GLY A 348 3.17 15.90 -8.30
C GLY A 348 4.36 16.17 -9.23
N LEU A 349 4.15 16.15 -10.55
CA LEU A 349 5.17 16.44 -11.58
C LEU A 349 4.97 17.85 -12.14
N SER A 350 5.99 18.41 -12.81
CA SER A 350 5.89 19.74 -13.42
C SER A 350 6.70 19.86 -14.71
N GLY A 351 6.22 20.72 -15.61
CA GLY A 351 6.89 21.10 -16.86
C GLY A 351 7.34 19.92 -17.70
N ASP A 352 8.59 19.95 -18.16
CA ASP A 352 9.19 18.91 -19.00
C ASP A 352 9.17 17.51 -18.36
N THR A 353 9.16 17.43 -17.03
CA THR A 353 9.11 16.13 -16.33
C THR A 353 7.76 15.46 -16.54
N PHE A 354 6.67 16.24 -16.50
CA PHE A 354 5.34 15.73 -16.81
C PHE A 354 5.22 15.35 -18.29
N ALA A 355 5.77 16.17 -19.21
CA ALA A 355 5.74 15.87 -20.64
C ALA A 355 6.45 14.54 -20.98
N LYS A 356 7.65 14.32 -20.44
CA LYS A 356 8.40 13.06 -20.63
C LYS A 356 7.73 11.86 -19.98
N PHE A 357 7.10 12.07 -18.82
CA PHE A 357 6.31 11.04 -18.17
C PHE A 357 5.08 10.65 -19.01
N ALA A 358 4.39 11.63 -19.59
CA ALA A 358 3.25 11.39 -20.46
C ALA A 358 3.65 10.57 -21.70
N GLU A 359 4.73 10.96 -22.38
CA GLU A 359 5.27 10.21 -23.53
C GLU A 359 5.67 8.77 -23.15
N TYR A 360 6.24 8.58 -21.96
CA TYR A 360 6.60 7.25 -21.45
C TYR A 360 5.39 6.35 -21.20
N VAL A 361 4.30 6.91 -20.66
CA VAL A 361 3.03 6.20 -20.45
C VAL A 361 2.35 5.91 -21.81
N ASP A 362 2.30 6.87 -22.74
CA ASP A 362 1.68 6.65 -24.05
C ASP A 362 2.38 5.57 -24.88
N THR A 363 3.71 5.51 -24.79
CA THR A 363 4.52 4.55 -25.56
C THR A 363 4.49 3.14 -24.97
N GLY A 364 3.84 2.93 -23.82
CA GLY A 364 3.79 1.62 -23.16
C GLY A 364 5.15 1.12 -22.66
N ARG A 365 6.18 1.97 -22.61
CA ARG A 365 7.57 1.55 -22.30
C ARG A 365 7.73 0.99 -20.88
N TYR A 366 6.85 1.35 -19.96
CA TYR A 366 6.77 0.74 -18.62
C TYR A 366 6.50 -0.77 -18.64
N MET A 367 5.99 -1.32 -19.75
CA MET A 367 5.76 -2.76 -19.91
C MET A 367 7.05 -3.56 -20.10
N TYR A 368 8.17 -2.90 -20.44
CA TYR A 368 9.40 -3.58 -20.90
C TYR A 368 10.69 -3.18 -20.15
N GLU A 369 10.67 -2.14 -19.32
CA GLU A 369 11.89 -1.60 -18.70
C GLU A 369 11.78 -1.46 -17.17
N PHE A 370 12.36 -2.41 -16.42
CA PHE A 370 12.75 -2.26 -15.02
C PHE A 370 13.92 -3.15 -14.61
#